data_AF-A0AAJ2DKD8-F1
#
_entry.id   AF-A0AAJ2DKD8-F1
#
_cell.length_a   1.000
_cell.length_b   1.000
_cell.length_c   1.000
_cell.angle_alpha   90.00
_cell.angle_beta   90.00
_cell.angle_gamma   90.00
#
_symmetry.space_group_name_H-M   'P 1'
#
loop_
_entity.id
_entity.type
_entity.pdbx_description
1 polymer ?
#
loop_
_entity_poly.entity_id
_entity_poly.type
_entity_poly.pdbx_seq_one_letter_code
_entity_poly.pdbx_strand_id
1 'polypeptide(L)' 'MNFKVKKNVIYFLNNNGVKQTGWLSNGGKWYYLDSYGEMETGQKFIDNNWYYFNDNGVWIG' A
#
# COMPACT_ATOMS: atom_id res chain seq x y z
N MET A 1 -10.23 0.45 10.08
CA MET A 1 -9.56 0.37 8.76
C MET A 1 -8.76 -0.92 8.72
N ASN A 2 -8.71 -1.64 7.59
CA ASN A 2 -8.05 -2.95 7.54
C ASN A 2 -7.56 -3.29 6.12
N PHE A 3 -6.54 -4.14 6.03
CA PHE A 3 -6.14 -4.78 4.77
C PHE A 3 -7.12 -5.91 4.38
N LYS A 4 -7.28 -6.11 3.07
CA LYS A 4 -8.13 -7.15 2.46
C LYS A 4 -7.42 -7.74 1.25
N VAL A 5 -7.63 -9.03 1.00
CA VAL A 5 -7.08 -9.77 -0.15
C VAL A 5 -8.20 -10.10 -1.14
N LYS A 6 -7.97 -9.87 -2.43
CA LYS A 6 -8.85 -10.32 -3.54
C LYS A 6 -8.00 -10.69 -4.73
N LYS A 7 -8.13 -11.93 -5.24
CA LYS A 7 -7.35 -12.42 -6.39
C LYS A 7 -5.83 -12.16 -6.24
N ASN A 8 -5.27 -12.46 -5.07
CA ASN A 8 -3.87 -12.19 -4.68
C ASN A 8 -3.44 -10.71 -4.61
N VAL A 9 -4.39 -9.77 -4.75
CA VAL A 9 -4.12 -8.34 -4.56
C VAL A 9 -4.53 -7.91 -3.16
N ILE A 10 -3.69 -7.14 -2.49
CA ILE A 10 -3.98 -6.53 -1.19
C ILE A 10 -4.45 -5.08 -1.38
N TYR A 11 -5.49 -4.67 -0.67
CA TYR A 11 -5.98 -3.28 -0.62
C TYR A 11 -6.37 -2.90 0.80
N PHE A 12 -6.40 -1.60 1.10
CA PHE A 12 -6.78 -1.09 2.42
C PHE A 12 -8.12 -0.37 2.36
N LEU A 13 -9.03 -0.70 3.28
CA LEU A 13 -10.35 -0.08 3.38
C LEU A 13 -10.44 0.80 4.62
N ASN A 14 -10.99 2.00 4.46
CA ASN A 14 -11.36 2.84 5.60
C ASN A 14 -12.62 2.30 6.32
N ASN A 15 -13.06 2.96 7.38
CA ASN A 15 -14.22 2.50 8.18
C ASN A 15 -15.54 2.49 7.39
N ASN A 16 -15.61 3.22 6.28
CA ASN A 16 -16.76 3.27 5.39
C ASN A 16 -16.66 2.27 4.24
N GLY A 17 -15.65 1.38 4.25
CA GLY A 17 -15.43 0.39 3.20
C GLY A 17 -14.83 0.95 1.91
N VAL A 18 -14.35 2.20 1.92
CA VAL A 18 -13.76 2.85 0.74
C VAL A 18 -12.28 2.47 0.62
N LYS A 19 -11.88 2.03 -0.57
CA LYS A 19 -10.46 1.77 -0.90
C LYS A 19 -9.63 3.03 -0.73
N GLN A 20 -8.46 2.89 -0.12
CA GLN A 20 -7.45 3.94 -0.05
C GLN A 20 -6.48 3.82 -1.22
N THR A 21 -5.84 4.94 -1.57
CA THR A 21 -4.81 5.06 -2.62
C THR A 21 -3.69 5.97 -2.10
N GLY A 22 -2.51 5.90 -2.70
CA GLY A 22 -1.32 6.66 -2.29
C GLY A 22 -0.64 6.12 -1.03
N TRP A 23 0.13 7.00 -0.38
CA TRP A 23 0.84 6.69 0.85
C TRP A 23 -0.11 6.41 2.01
N LEU A 24 0.15 5.31 2.72
CA LEU A 24 -0.65 4.86 3.86
C LEU A 24 0.25 4.56 5.06
N SER A 25 -0.03 5.21 6.19
CA SER A 25 0.57 4.86 7.48
C SER A 25 -0.41 4.05 8.30
N ASN A 26 0.00 2.84 8.73
CA ASN A 26 -0.80 1.98 9.59
C ASN A 26 0.09 1.23 10.57
N GLY A 27 -0.15 1.44 11.87
CA GLY A 27 0.62 0.75 12.93
C GLY A 27 2.12 1.08 12.93
N GLY A 28 2.49 2.31 12.58
CA GLY A 28 3.90 2.74 12.50
C GLY A 28 4.66 2.24 11.27
N LYS A 29 3.97 1.59 10.33
CA LYS A 29 4.52 1.11 9.06
C LYS A 29 3.92 1.89 7.91
N TRP A 30 4.73 2.09 6.86
CA TRP A 30 4.31 2.76 5.64
C TRP A 30 4.11 1.77 4.49
N TYR A 31 3.10 2.06 3.68
CA TYR A 31 2.70 1.29 2.51
C TYR A 31 2.38 2.28 1.39
N TYR A 32 2.41 1.80 0.15
CA TYR A 32 1.89 2.55 -0.99
C TYR A 32 0.81 1.73 -1.70
N LEU A 33 -0.33 2.36 -1.93
CA LEU A 33 -1.43 1.81 -2.70
C LEU A 33 -1.48 2.54 -4.04
N ASP A 34 -1.52 1.83 -5.15
CA ASP A 34 -1.56 2.44 -6.48
C ASP A 34 -2.89 3.17 -6.75
N SER A 35 -3.09 3.65 -7.98
CA SER A 35 -4.32 4.34 -8.38
C SER A 35 -5.58 3.46 -8.37
N TYR A 36 -5.43 2.14 -8.34
CA TYR A 36 -6.51 1.15 -8.20
C TYR A 36 -6.71 0.69 -6.73
N GLY A 37 -5.87 1.19 -5.82
CA GLY A 37 -5.83 0.87 -4.40
C GLY A 37 -5.12 -0.44 -4.08
N GLU A 38 -4.32 -0.94 -5.01
CA GLU A 38 -3.54 -2.18 -4.89
C GLU A 38 -2.22 -1.90 -4.19
N MET A 39 -1.89 -2.71 -3.19
CA MET A 39 -0.67 -2.54 -2.40
C MET A 39 0.56 -2.95 -3.19
N GLU A 40 1.52 -2.04 -3.23
CA GLU A 40 2.76 -2.25 -3.95
C GLU A 40 3.82 -2.99 -3.13
N THR A 41 4.62 -3.79 -3.82
CA THR A 41 5.79 -4.50 -3.28
C THR A 41 7.00 -4.28 -4.20
N GLY A 42 8.21 -4.55 -3.70
CA GLY A 42 9.44 -4.40 -4.47
C GLY A 42 9.84 -2.95 -4.71
N GLN A 43 10.64 -2.72 -5.76
CA GLN A 43 11.13 -1.40 -6.13
C GLN A 43 10.07 -0.63 -6.93
N LYS A 44 9.77 0.61 -6.51
CA LYS A 44 8.79 1.48 -7.18
C LYS A 44 9.31 2.91 -7.33
N PHE A 45 8.99 3.51 -8.47
CA PHE A 45 9.28 4.90 -8.74
C PHE A 45 8.00 5.72 -8.51
N ILE A 46 7.99 6.54 -7.46
CA ILE A 46 6.83 7.31 -6.98
C ILE A 46 7.29 8.75 -6.78
N ASP A 47 6.55 9.72 -7.31
CA ASP A 47 6.82 11.15 -7.12
C ASP A 47 8.31 11.52 -7.32
N ASN A 48 8.88 11.03 -8.42
CA ASN A 48 10.27 11.27 -8.83
C ASN A 48 11.35 10.68 -7.88
N ASN A 49 10.98 9.73 -7.02
CA ASN A 49 11.86 9.07 -6.06
C ASN A 49 11.70 7.54 -6.13
N TRP A 50 12.77 6.81 -5.79
CA TRP A 50 12.75 5.36 -5.69
C TRP A 50 12.48 4.91 -4.26
N TYR A 51 11.54 3.98 -4.12
CA TYR A 51 11.16 3.36 -2.85
C TYR A 51 11.25 1.85 -2.97
N TYR A 52 11.59 1.20 -1.86
CA TYR A 52 11.61 -0.26 -1.76
C TYR A 52 10.62 -0.70 -0.70
N PHE A 53 9.76 -1.64 -1.09
CA PHE A 53 8.79 -2.29 -0.22
C PHE A 53 9.14 -3.78 -0.11
N ASN A 54 9.03 -4.35 1.09
CA ASN A 54 9.24 -5.78 1.27
C ASN A 54 8.03 -6.60 0.76
N ASP A 55 8.10 -7.93 0.86
CA ASP A 55 7.06 -8.85 0.40
C ASP A 55 5.70 -8.64 1.09
N ASN A 56 5.69 -7.97 2.26
CA ASN A 56 4.49 -7.58 2.99
C ASN A 56 4.01 -6.15 2.66
N GLY A 57 4.61 -5.51 1.66
CA GLY A 57 4.31 -4.13 1.23
C GLY A 57 4.80 -3.04 2.17
N VAL A 58 5.61 -3.38 3.18
CA VAL A 58 6.15 -2.40 4.13
C VAL A 58 7.33 -1.69 3.48
N TRP A 59 7.26 -0.36 3.44
CA TRP A 59 8.37 0.49 3.01
C TRP A 59 9.60 0.27 3.92
N ILE A 60 10.77 0.08 3.32
CA ILE A 60 12.04 -0.24 3.99
C ILE A 60 12.88 1.04 4.24
N GLY A 61 12.21 2.17 4.51
CA GLY A 61 12.85 3.45 4.82
C GLY A 61 13.17 3.64 6.28
#